data_AF-A0A8X6J8J3-F1
#
_entry.id   AF-A0A8X6J8J3-F1
#
_cell.length_a   1.000
_cell.length_b   1.000
_cell.length_c   1.000
_cell.angle_alpha   90.00
_cell.angle_beta   90.00
_cell.angle_gamma   90.00
#
_symmetry.space_group_name_H-M   'P 1'
#
loop_
_entity.id
_entity.type
_entity.pdbx_description
1 polymer ?
#
loop_
_entity_poly.entity_id
_entity_poly.type
_entity_poly.pdbx_seq_one_letter_code
_entity_poly.pdbx_strand_id
1 'polypeptide(L)'
;MLWSPNEVLAYLKDDLDAKKSEEEKKKLLKRRIQPFGGFETWPKDKDDFILIAENSEIHGPNPLFTIPELDSSIDLNSLCTRILSADFQGLSNNKKLPRKNAQLLMPHLTSQLHGAINYFFLFDSEARGFVRPTCIAYFTYDKHKLIQLAGPILKTLGEAAAILQHSNIFYHLDDLKNLRTR
;
A
#
# COMPACT_ATOMS: atom_id res chain seq x y z
N MET A 1 42.03 -35.96 -13.87
CA MET A 1 40.84 -36.39 -14.64
C MET A 1 40.85 -35.56 -15.92
N LEU A 2 41.19 -36.17 -17.07
CA LEU A 2 41.22 -35.47 -18.37
C LEU A 2 39.84 -35.56 -18.97
N TRP A 3 39.17 -34.43 -19.18
CA TRP A 3 37.86 -34.39 -19.83
C TRP A 3 38.02 -34.78 -21.30
N SER A 4 37.10 -35.62 -21.79
CA SER A 4 37.03 -35.97 -23.20
C SER A 4 36.60 -34.75 -24.03
N PRO A 5 37.00 -34.65 -25.31
CA PRO A 5 36.59 -33.56 -26.19
C PRO A 5 35.07 -33.34 -26.24
N ASN A 6 34.28 -34.42 -26.11
CA ASN A 6 32.82 -34.34 -26.10
C ASN A 6 32.26 -33.71 -24.82
N GLU A 7 32.88 -33.96 -23.66
CA GLU A 7 32.48 -33.36 -22.38
C GLU A 7 32.77 -31.85 -22.36
N VAL A 8 33.90 -31.43 -22.95
CA VAL A 8 34.23 -30.01 -23.12
C VAL A 8 33.21 -29.30 -24.01
N LEU A 9 32.79 -29.92 -25.11
CA LEU A 9 31.80 -29.36 -26.03
C LEU A 9 30.41 -29.27 -25.40
N ALA A 10 30.00 -30.25 -24.60
CA ALA A 10 28.75 -30.22 -23.86
C ALA A 10 28.74 -29.07 -22.83
N TYR A 11 29.82 -28.93 -22.06
CA TYR A 11 29.98 -27.84 -21.09
C TYR A 11 29.89 -26.45 -21.73
N LEU A 12 30.58 -26.24 -22.86
CA LEU A 12 30.53 -24.98 -23.60
C LEU A 12 29.14 -24.68 -24.16
N LYS A 13 28.40 -25.71 -24.56
CA LYS A 13 27.02 -25.56 -25.04
C LYS A 13 26.08 -25.18 -23.90
N ASP A 14 26.21 -25.79 -22.73
CA ASP A 14 25.41 -25.46 -21.55
C ASP A 14 25.69 -24.02 -21.07
N ASP A 15 26.95 -23.56 -21.11
CA ASP A 15 27.32 -22.17 -20.82
C ASP A 15 26.74 -21.17 -21.82
N LEU A 16 26.68 -21.54 -23.11
CA LEU A 16 26.07 -20.72 -24.15
C LEU A 16 24.55 -20.64 -23.99
N ASP A 17 23.91 -21.76 -23.67
CA ASP A 17 22.46 -21.83 -23.44
C ASP A 17 22.07 -21.09 -22.14
N ALA A 18 22.90 -21.15 -21.10
CA ALA A 18 22.74 -20.36 -19.87
C ALA A 18 22.87 -18.85 -20.13
N LYS A 19 23.85 -18.42 -20.95
CA LYS A 19 24.00 -17.01 -21.35
C LYS A 19 22.82 -16.52 -22.20
N LYS A 20 22.30 -17.37 -23.08
CA LYS A 20 21.12 -17.07 -23.91
C LYS A 20 19.85 -16.93 -23.06
N SER A 21 19.69 -17.79 -22.05
CA SER A 21 18.64 -17.69 -21.03
C SER A 21 18.71 -16.40 -20.21
N GLU A 22 19.92 -16.00 -19.79
CA GLU A 22 20.20 -14.73 -19.11
C GLU A 22 19.84 -13.51 -19.96
N GLU A 23 20.22 -13.50 -21.24
CA GLU A 23 19.90 -12.42 -22.18
C GLU A 23 18.40 -12.33 -22.49
N GLU A 24 17.71 -13.47 -22.63
CA GLU A 24 16.26 -13.52 -22.81
C GLU A 24 15.53 -13.01 -21.57
N LYS A 25 15.97 -13.41 -20.36
CA LYS A 25 15.46 -12.86 -19.09
C LYS A 25 15.66 -11.35 -19.01
N LYS A 26 16.83 -10.83 -19.39
CA LYS A 26 17.11 -9.37 -19.45
C LYS A 26 16.25 -8.66 -20.49
N LYS A 27 15.96 -9.28 -21.65
CA LYS A 27 15.04 -8.75 -22.66
C LYS A 27 13.58 -8.73 -22.19
N LEU A 28 13.14 -9.79 -21.51
CA LEU A 28 11.81 -9.87 -20.90
C LEU A 28 11.65 -8.85 -19.78
N LEU A 29 12.67 -8.65 -18.95
CA LEU A 29 12.71 -7.59 -17.94
C LEU A 29 12.59 -6.21 -18.62
N LYS A 30 13.39 -5.92 -19.65
CA LYS A 30 13.30 -4.68 -20.44
C LYS A 30 11.93 -4.46 -21.11
N ARG A 31 11.26 -5.51 -21.61
CA ARG A 31 9.91 -5.41 -22.19
C ARG A 31 8.83 -5.15 -21.15
N ARG A 32 9.00 -5.66 -19.92
CA ARG A 32 8.10 -5.35 -18.80
C ARG A 32 8.22 -3.90 -18.30
N ILE A 33 9.32 -3.21 -18.63
CA ILE A 33 9.67 -1.85 -18.18
C ILE A 33 9.35 -0.79 -19.26
N GLN A 34 8.55 -1.08 -20.30
CA GLN A 34 8.21 -0.02 -21.26
C GLN A 34 7.24 1.00 -20.64
N PRO A 35 7.61 2.30 -20.56
CA PRO A 35 6.73 3.34 -20.05
C PRO A 35 5.51 3.52 -20.94
N PHE A 36 4.34 3.57 -20.32
CA PHE A 36 3.11 3.93 -21.02
C PHE A 36 3.16 5.44 -21.33
N GLY A 37 3.24 5.80 -22.61
CA GLY A 37 3.17 7.20 -23.06
C GLY A 37 4.48 8.00 -22.98
N GLY A 38 5.66 7.36 -22.86
CA GLY A 38 6.96 8.04 -23.01
C GLY A 38 7.43 8.88 -21.81
N PHE A 39 6.75 8.79 -20.67
CA PHE A 39 7.20 9.40 -19.41
C PHE A 39 8.00 8.38 -18.58
N GLU A 40 9.11 8.78 -17.95
CA GLU A 40 9.85 7.94 -17.00
C GLU A 40 9.03 7.73 -15.71
N THR A 41 8.09 6.78 -15.73
CA THR A 41 7.23 6.42 -14.58
C THR A 41 7.77 5.20 -13.80
N TRP A 42 9.04 4.85 -14.02
CA TRP A 42 9.72 3.62 -13.56
C TRP A 42 10.73 3.90 -12.43
N PRO A 43 11.18 2.86 -11.68
CA PRO A 43 11.40 2.93 -10.24
C PRO A 43 12.46 3.97 -9.88
N LYS A 44 12.09 4.87 -8.97
CA LYS A 44 13.00 5.85 -8.37
C LYS A 44 13.76 5.18 -7.23
N ASP A 45 14.85 5.80 -6.78
CA ASP A 45 15.62 5.38 -5.59
C ASP A 45 14.75 5.25 -4.32
N LYS A 46 13.55 5.83 -4.33
CA LYS A 46 12.55 5.71 -3.27
C LYS A 46 11.37 4.90 -3.78
N ASP A 47 11.13 3.78 -3.13
CA ASP A 47 10.03 2.88 -3.44
C ASP A 47 8.68 3.45 -3.02
N ASP A 48 7.64 3.03 -3.73
CA ASP A 48 6.27 3.24 -3.31
C ASP A 48 5.97 2.36 -2.09
N PHE A 49 5.03 2.81 -1.26
CA PHE A 49 4.63 2.05 -0.09
C PHE A 49 3.17 2.28 0.24
N ILE A 50 2.61 1.33 0.98
CA ILE A 50 1.30 1.45 1.63
C ILE A 50 1.54 1.73 3.11
N LEU A 51 0.76 2.63 3.68
CA LEU A 51 0.67 2.86 5.11
C LEU A 51 -0.73 2.51 5.59
N ILE A 52 -0.81 1.75 6.67
CA ILE A 52 -2.02 1.61 7.46
C ILE A 52 -1.83 2.39 8.75
N ALA A 53 -2.79 3.25 9.07
CA ALA A 53 -2.73 4.13 10.22
C ALA A 53 -4.12 4.30 10.84
N GLU A 54 -4.14 4.58 12.13
CA GLU A 54 -5.35 4.85 12.89
C GLU A 54 -5.25 6.14 13.69
N ASN A 55 -6.39 6.69 14.09
CA ASN A 55 -6.44 7.80 15.03
C ASN A 55 -6.96 7.28 16.37
N SER A 56 -6.04 7.11 17.33
CA SER A 56 -6.36 6.74 18.70
C SER A 56 -6.78 7.99 19.48
N GLU A 57 -7.76 7.86 20.38
CA GLU A 57 -8.15 9.00 21.22
C GLU A 57 -7.09 9.34 22.28
N ILE A 58 -6.33 8.34 22.72
CA ILE A 58 -5.31 8.50 23.76
C ILE A 58 -4.01 9.03 23.16
N HIS A 59 -3.61 8.47 22.02
CA HIS A 59 -2.31 8.74 21.40
C HIS A 59 -2.38 9.67 20.19
N GLY A 60 -3.58 9.94 19.66
CA GLY A 60 -3.76 10.66 18.41
C GLY A 60 -3.45 9.80 17.18
N PRO A 61 -3.08 10.44 16.05
CA PRO A 61 -2.68 9.77 14.81
C PRO A 61 -1.49 8.84 15.05
N ASN A 62 -1.66 7.56 14.74
CA ASN A 62 -0.69 6.50 14.96
C ASN A 62 -0.47 5.66 13.69
N PRO A 63 0.76 5.60 13.15
CA PRO A 63 1.08 4.66 12.07
C PRO A 63 1.14 3.24 12.63
N LEU A 64 0.40 2.30 12.01
CA LEU A 64 0.37 0.91 12.45
C LEU A 64 1.48 0.09 11.79
N PHE A 65 1.53 0.09 10.45
CA PHE A 65 2.58 -0.58 9.69
C PHE A 65 2.61 -0.14 8.23
N THR A 66 3.68 -0.49 7.53
CA THR A 66 3.85 -0.21 6.10
C THR A 66 4.06 -1.48 5.29
N ILE A 67 3.73 -1.40 3.98
CA ILE A 67 4.03 -2.45 3.01
C ILE A 67 4.73 -1.81 1.80
N PRO A 68 6.01 -2.16 1.51
CA PRO A 68 6.89 -2.97 2.35
C PRO A 68 7.21 -2.28 3.69
N GLU A 69 7.81 -3.03 4.62
CA GLU A 69 8.41 -2.41 5.81
C GLU A 69 9.50 -1.43 5.35
N LEU A 70 9.48 -0.23 5.95
CA LEU A 70 10.37 0.86 5.54
C LEU A 70 11.52 1.04 6.53
N ASP A 71 12.72 1.22 5.98
CA ASP A 71 13.95 1.41 6.73
C ASP A 71 14.06 2.86 7.24
N SER A 72 13.27 3.25 8.24
CA SER A 72 13.37 4.47 9.09
C SER A 72 13.59 5.86 8.45
N SER A 73 13.70 5.98 7.13
CA SER A 73 14.06 7.22 6.42
C SER A 73 12.90 8.20 6.28
N ILE A 74 11.67 7.72 6.48
CA ILE A 74 10.44 8.50 6.41
C ILE A 74 9.88 8.68 7.82
N ASP A 75 9.62 9.92 8.21
CA ASP A 75 8.90 10.23 9.45
C ASP A 75 7.40 9.87 9.28
N LEU A 76 7.08 8.62 9.60
CA LEU A 76 5.72 8.09 9.52
C LEU A 76 4.78 8.80 10.49
N ASN A 77 5.25 9.31 11.62
CA ASN A 77 4.41 10.00 12.61
C ASN A 77 3.92 11.34 12.05
N SER A 78 4.82 12.13 11.46
CA SER A 78 4.45 13.39 10.80
C SER A 78 3.52 13.14 9.61
N LEU A 79 3.80 12.11 8.80
CA LEU A 79 2.97 11.72 7.67
C LEU A 79 1.56 11.31 8.12
N CYS A 80 1.48 10.44 9.13
CA CYS A 80 0.25 9.97 9.75
C CYS A 80 -0.59 11.12 10.29
N THR A 81 0.04 12.02 11.05
CA THR A 81 -0.61 13.23 11.57
C THR A 81 -1.20 14.05 10.43
N ARG A 82 -0.47 14.25 9.33
CA ARG A 82 -0.95 15.05 8.19
C ARG A 82 -2.18 14.46 7.52
N ILE A 83 -2.23 13.14 7.34
CA ILE A 83 -3.35 12.48 6.65
C ILE A 83 -4.57 12.31 7.56
N LEU A 84 -4.38 12.00 8.85
CA LEU A 84 -5.49 11.75 9.78
C LEU A 84 -6.03 12.99 10.49
N SER A 85 -5.29 14.11 10.48
CA SER A 85 -5.80 15.39 11.01
C SER A 85 -6.78 16.10 10.06
N ALA A 86 -6.90 15.63 8.81
CA ALA A 86 -7.87 16.17 7.87
C ALA A 86 -9.30 15.77 8.28
N ASP A 87 -10.25 16.70 8.27
CA ASP A 87 -11.65 16.40 8.56
C ASP A 87 -12.29 15.63 7.39
N PHE A 88 -12.21 14.30 7.46
CA PHE A 88 -12.82 13.41 6.47
C PHE A 88 -14.34 13.25 6.66
N GLN A 89 -14.96 13.84 7.69
CA GLN A 89 -16.42 13.83 7.81
C GLN A 89 -17.10 14.63 6.69
N GLY A 90 -16.42 15.66 6.15
CA GLY A 90 -16.88 16.43 5.00
C GLY A 90 -16.69 15.74 3.64
N LEU A 91 -15.91 14.66 3.56
CA LEU A 91 -15.64 13.93 2.32
C LEU A 91 -16.71 12.88 1.99
N SER A 92 -17.54 12.52 2.97
CA SER A 92 -18.63 11.56 2.78
C SER A 92 -19.92 12.30 2.45
N ASN A 93 -20.30 12.32 1.17
CA ASN A 93 -21.55 12.93 0.69
C ASN A 93 -22.84 12.22 1.15
N ASN A 94 -22.77 11.28 2.10
CA ASN A 94 -23.90 10.43 2.47
C ASN A 94 -24.35 10.68 3.92
N LYS A 95 -25.56 11.25 4.07
CA LYS A 95 -26.26 11.43 5.35
C LYS A 95 -26.85 10.14 5.93
N LYS A 96 -26.49 8.96 5.39
CA LYS A 96 -26.98 7.65 5.85
C LYS A 96 -25.85 6.88 6.51
N LEU A 97 -26.08 6.37 7.73
CA LEU A 97 -25.20 5.39 8.36
C LEU A 97 -25.46 3.98 7.78
N PRO A 98 -24.43 3.15 7.60
CA PRO A 98 -23.00 3.44 7.81
C PRO A 98 -22.48 4.39 6.71
N ARG A 99 -21.72 5.42 7.11
CA ARG A 99 -21.10 6.35 6.14
C ARG A 99 -20.20 5.54 5.21
N LYS A 100 -20.35 5.71 3.89
CA LYS A 100 -19.42 5.11 2.91
C LYS A 100 -18.00 5.58 3.23
N ASN A 101 -17.03 4.66 3.05
CA ASN A 101 -15.60 4.95 3.10
C ASN A 101 -15.31 6.23 2.27
N ALA A 102 -14.48 7.10 2.81
CA ALA A 102 -14.10 8.34 2.15
C ALA A 102 -12.78 8.13 1.41
N GLN A 103 -12.70 8.59 0.18
CA GLN A 103 -11.50 8.49 -0.64
C GLN A 103 -10.96 9.87 -0.94
N LEU A 104 -9.64 10.02 -0.87
CA LEU A 104 -8.95 11.28 -1.10
C LEU A 104 -7.69 11.05 -1.93
N LEU A 105 -7.50 11.88 -2.94
CA LEU A 105 -6.26 11.97 -3.69
C LEU A 105 -5.50 13.21 -3.25
N MET A 106 -4.22 13.05 -2.89
CA MET A 106 -3.33 14.12 -2.44
C MET A 106 -2.07 14.18 -3.31
N PRO A 107 -2.13 14.80 -4.50
CA PRO A 107 -1.00 14.87 -5.43
C PRO A 107 0.12 15.82 -5.00
N HIS A 108 0.09 16.40 -3.80
CA HIS A 108 1.14 17.28 -3.25
C HIS A 108 1.14 17.19 -1.72
N LEU A 109 1.22 15.96 -1.19
CA LEU A 109 1.22 15.77 0.25
C LEU A 109 2.49 16.36 0.88
N THR A 110 3.64 16.16 0.23
CA THR A 110 4.87 16.93 0.45
C THR A 110 5.39 17.41 -0.92
N SER A 111 6.57 18.04 -0.95
CA SER A 111 7.21 18.46 -2.22
C SER A 111 7.50 17.29 -3.16
N GLN A 112 7.68 16.08 -2.64
CA GLN A 112 8.04 14.89 -3.42
C GLN A 112 7.09 13.71 -3.21
N LEU A 113 6.24 13.73 -2.17
CA LEU A 113 5.38 12.61 -1.82
C LEU A 113 3.93 12.90 -2.18
N HIS A 114 3.28 11.92 -2.79
CA HIS A 114 1.92 11.99 -3.29
C HIS A 114 1.15 10.77 -2.78
N GLY A 115 -0.13 10.93 -2.43
CA GLY A 115 -0.90 9.87 -1.77
C GLY A 115 -2.31 9.65 -2.35
N ALA A 116 -2.76 8.41 -2.36
CA ALA A 116 -4.16 8.01 -2.49
C ALA A 116 -4.60 7.35 -1.19
N ILE A 117 -5.68 7.84 -0.58
CA ILE A 117 -6.08 7.47 0.78
C ILE A 117 -7.52 7.00 0.76
N ASN A 118 -7.78 5.89 1.45
CA ASN A 118 -9.12 5.41 1.73
C ASN A 118 -9.33 5.36 3.25
N TYR A 119 -10.17 6.27 3.76
CA TYR A 119 -10.59 6.35 5.15
C TYR A 119 -11.78 5.44 5.41
N PHE A 120 -11.76 4.76 6.54
CA PHE A 120 -12.80 3.87 7.01
C PHE A 120 -12.80 3.82 8.55
N PHE A 121 -13.77 3.11 9.13
CA PHE A 121 -13.85 2.92 10.57
C PHE A 121 -13.79 1.43 10.88
N LEU A 122 -13.08 1.10 11.95
CA LEU A 122 -13.09 -0.21 12.58
C LEU A 122 -13.83 -0.09 13.92
N PHE A 123 -14.55 -1.12 14.31
CA PHE A 123 -15.13 -1.20 15.64
C PHE A 123 -14.05 -1.49 16.68
N ASP A 124 -14.16 -0.80 17.80
CA ASP A 124 -13.35 -1.02 18.99
C ASP A 124 -14.20 -0.79 20.23
N SER A 125 -14.20 -1.77 21.14
CA SER A 125 -14.99 -1.69 22.36
C SER A 125 -14.42 -0.71 23.39
N GLU A 126 -13.13 -0.40 23.31
CA GLU A 126 -12.44 0.49 24.25
C GLU A 126 -12.41 1.96 23.77
N ALA A 127 -12.68 2.22 22.48
CA ALA A 127 -12.78 3.57 21.93
C ALA A 127 -14.12 4.24 22.23
N ARG A 128 -14.12 5.55 22.47
CA ARG A 128 -15.36 6.32 22.60
C ARG A 128 -16.16 6.26 21.30
N GLY A 129 -17.46 6.02 21.44
CA GLY A 129 -18.33 5.86 20.28
C GLY A 129 -18.17 4.51 19.58
N PHE A 130 -17.41 3.58 20.17
CA PHE A 130 -17.22 2.20 19.73
C PHE A 130 -16.55 2.02 18.36
N VAL A 131 -15.86 3.06 17.88
CA VAL A 131 -15.22 3.06 16.56
C VAL A 131 -13.87 3.76 16.60
N ARG A 132 -12.94 3.25 15.79
CA ARG A 132 -11.61 3.80 15.59
C ARG A 132 -11.44 4.25 14.13
N PRO A 133 -11.25 5.55 13.87
CA PRO A 133 -10.96 6.03 12.53
C PRO A 133 -9.64 5.45 12.02
N THR A 134 -9.66 4.86 10.84
CA THR A 134 -8.53 4.16 10.24
C THR A 134 -8.39 4.56 8.77
N CYS A 135 -7.19 4.51 8.22
CA CYS A 135 -6.98 4.66 6.79
C CYS A 135 -5.97 3.66 6.25
N ILE A 136 -6.16 3.31 4.98
CA ILE A 136 -5.16 2.66 4.14
C ILE A 136 -4.76 3.65 3.05
N ALA A 137 -3.47 3.94 2.96
CA ALA A 137 -2.93 4.97 2.07
C ALA A 137 -1.82 4.39 1.21
N TYR A 138 -1.92 4.58 -0.10
CA TYR A 138 -0.82 4.32 -1.03
C TYR A 138 -0.05 5.60 -1.27
N PHE A 139 1.28 5.53 -1.19
CA PHE A 139 2.18 6.63 -1.41
C PHE A 139 3.16 6.35 -2.54
N THR A 140 3.42 7.38 -3.32
CA THR A 140 4.39 7.34 -4.42
C THR A 140 5.13 8.67 -4.53
N TYR A 141 6.38 8.59 -5.01
CA TYR A 141 7.19 9.76 -5.36
C TYR A 141 6.96 10.22 -6.82
N ASP A 142 6.04 9.57 -7.54
CA ASP A 142 5.65 9.96 -8.89
C ASP A 142 4.19 10.43 -8.93
N LYS A 143 4.02 11.75 -9.05
CA LYS A 143 2.72 12.40 -9.21
C LYS A 143 1.96 11.91 -10.43
N HIS A 144 2.64 11.65 -11.55
CA HIS A 144 1.99 11.23 -12.79
C HIS A 144 1.43 9.82 -12.66
N LYS A 145 2.21 8.90 -12.08
CA LYS A 145 1.75 7.56 -11.72
C LYS A 145 0.49 7.61 -10.86
N LEU A 146 0.49 8.43 -9.80
CA LEU A 146 -0.67 8.57 -8.92
C LEU A 146 -1.92 9.04 -9.68
N ILE A 147 -1.80 10.07 -10.52
CA ILE A 147 -2.94 10.64 -11.25
C ILE A 147 -3.47 9.66 -12.30
N GLN A 148 -2.58 9.02 -13.05
CA GLN A 148 -2.97 8.08 -14.12
C GLN A 148 -3.63 6.82 -13.57
N LEU A 149 -3.14 6.31 -12.44
CA LEU A 149 -3.62 5.07 -11.81
C LEU A 149 -4.59 5.32 -10.64
N ALA A 150 -5.05 6.55 -10.44
CA ALA A 150 -5.89 6.93 -9.29
C ALA A 150 -7.12 6.04 -9.14
N GLY A 151 -7.85 5.80 -10.23
CA GLY A 151 -9.07 4.97 -10.22
C GLY A 151 -8.81 3.53 -9.76
N PRO A 152 -7.91 2.78 -10.43
CA PRO A 152 -7.51 1.44 -10.01
C PRO A 152 -6.98 1.39 -8.57
N ILE A 153 -6.09 2.30 -8.19
CA ILE A 153 -5.50 2.35 -6.83
C ILE A 153 -6.61 2.53 -5.78
N LEU A 154 -7.46 3.54 -5.93
CA LEU A 154 -8.54 3.83 -4.98
C LEU A 154 -9.56 2.68 -4.92
N LYS A 155 -9.83 2.01 -6.04
CA LYS A 155 -10.68 0.82 -6.07
C LYS A 155 -10.08 -0.30 -5.20
N THR A 156 -8.82 -0.64 -5.42
CA THR A 156 -8.12 -1.69 -4.66
C THR A 156 -7.98 -1.35 -3.17
N LEU A 157 -7.69 -0.09 -2.84
CA LEU A 157 -7.67 0.38 -1.44
C LEU A 157 -9.05 0.25 -0.79
N GLY A 158 -10.13 0.54 -1.52
CA GLY A 158 -11.50 0.37 -1.05
C GLY A 158 -11.87 -1.10 -0.81
N GLU A 159 -11.46 -2.00 -1.70
CA GLU A 159 -11.64 -3.45 -1.54
C GLU A 159 -10.88 -3.99 -0.33
N ALA A 160 -9.61 -3.58 -0.14
CA ALA A 160 -8.82 -3.94 1.02
C ALA A 160 -9.46 -3.45 2.33
N ALA A 161 -9.93 -2.20 2.36
CA ALA A 161 -10.64 -1.66 3.51
C ALA A 161 -11.92 -2.44 3.83
N ALA A 162 -12.69 -2.83 2.82
CA ALA A 162 -13.91 -3.63 3.01
C ALA A 162 -13.60 -5.00 3.64
N ILE A 163 -12.50 -5.65 3.25
CA ILE A 163 -12.04 -6.91 3.84
C ILE A 163 -11.66 -6.72 5.32
N LEU A 164 -10.94 -5.64 5.64
CA LEU A 164 -10.56 -5.30 7.02
C LEU A 164 -11.78 -5.04 7.89
N GLN A 165 -12.73 -4.24 7.40
CA GLN A 165 -13.99 -3.95 8.10
C GLN A 165 -14.82 -5.21 8.34
N HIS A 166 -14.97 -6.05 7.31
CA HIS A 166 -15.70 -7.30 7.44
C HIS A 166 -15.08 -8.24 8.47
N SER A 167 -13.75 -8.37 8.45
CA SER A 167 -13.03 -9.20 9.42
C SER A 167 -13.17 -8.64 10.85
N ASN A 168 -13.03 -7.32 11.01
CA ASN A 168 -13.14 -6.64 12.29
C ASN A 168 -14.51 -6.82 12.96
N ILE A 169 -15.61 -6.93 12.20
CA ILE A 169 -16.94 -7.21 12.78
C ILE A 169 -16.93 -8.53 13.59
N PHE A 170 -16.29 -9.58 13.08
CA PHE A 170 -16.26 -10.86 13.80
C PHE A 170 -15.45 -10.78 15.09
N TYR A 171 -14.27 -10.14 15.06
CA TYR A 171 -13.45 -9.94 16.26
C TYR A 171 -14.17 -9.07 17.28
N HIS A 172 -14.81 -7.98 16.84
CA HIS A 172 -15.56 -7.10 17.72
C HIS A 172 -16.75 -7.80 18.39
N LEU A 173 -17.46 -8.68 17.68
CA LEU A 173 -18.54 -9.47 18.27
C LEU A 173 -18.03 -10.44 19.35
N ASP A 174 -16.82 -10.97 19.19
CA ASP A 174 -16.19 -11.81 20.22
C ASP A 174 -15.80 -10.98 21.44
N ASP A 175 -15.16 -9.83 21.22
CA ASP A 175 -14.81 -8.87 22.28
C ASP A 175 -16.03 -8.45 23.12
N LEU A 176 -17.15 -8.11 22.45
CA LEU A 176 -18.39 -7.73 23.13
C LEU A 176 -18.99 -8.86 23.98
N LYS A 177 -18.86 -10.13 23.55
CA LYS A 177 -19.30 -11.28 24.37
C LYS A 177 -18.43 -11.43 25.61
N ASN A 178 -17.12 -11.25 25.46
CA ASN A 178 -16.15 -11.35 26.55
C ASN A 178 -16.22 -10.15 27.51
N LEU A 179 -16.74 -9.01 27.08
CA LEU A 179 -17.05 -7.86 27.94
C LEU A 179 -18.20 -8.15 28.91
N ARG A 180 -19.18 -9.00 28.53
CA ARG A 180 -20.30 -9.35 29.40
C ARG A 180 -19.90 -10.28 30.56
N THR A 181 -18.73 -10.92 30.47
CA THR A 181 -18.23 -11.87 31.47
C THR A 181 -17.17 -11.27 32.41
N ARG A 182 -16.80 -10.00 32.22
CA ARG A 182 -15.96 -9.21 33.15
C ARG A 182 -16.84 -8.36 34.07
#